data_AF-A0AAU4JW19-F1
#
_entry.id   AF-A0AAU4JW19-F1
#
_cell.length_a   1.000
_cell.length_b   1.000
_cell.length_c   1.000
_cell.angle_alpha   90.00
_cell.angle_beta   90.00
_cell.angle_gamma   90.00
#
_symmetry.space_group_name_H-M   'P 1'
#
loop_
_entity.id
_entity.type
_entity.pdbx_description
1 polymer ?
#
loop_
_entity_poly.entity_id
_entity_poly.type
_entity_poly.pdbx_seq_one_letter_code
_entity_poly.pdbx_strand_id
1 'polypeptide(L)'
;MPIPPVRRAAGLFAGLALGLAVLAGCSSQGASTDCGLDACTVTFERGVDASATILGVEAKLVGAEGDQVTVEVAGEQLTLTTGQQAAEAGGFAVTLDSVTDQQVKIRVSRNPGS
;
A
#
# COMPACT_ATOMS: atom_id res chain seq x y z
N MET A 1 58.12 11.61 -22.36
CA MET A 1 57.27 10.92 -21.37
C MET A 1 57.10 11.79 -20.14
N PRO A 2 55.88 12.30 -19.91
CA PRO A 2 55.32 12.48 -18.57
C PRO A 2 53.97 11.74 -18.43
N ILE A 3 53.74 11.13 -17.27
CA ILE A 3 52.59 10.27 -16.95
C ILE A 3 51.44 11.18 -16.48
N PRO A 4 50.19 11.06 -16.99
CA PRO A 4 49.10 11.94 -16.57
C PRO A 4 48.62 11.60 -15.15
N PRO A 5 48.27 12.60 -14.32
CA PRO A 5 47.70 12.36 -13.00
C PRO A 5 46.21 12.01 -13.13
N VAL A 6 45.90 10.72 -12.98
CA VAL A 6 44.53 10.26 -12.69
C VAL A 6 44.26 10.55 -11.21
N ARG A 7 43.49 11.61 -10.91
CA ARG A 7 42.97 11.80 -9.55
C ARG A 7 41.54 12.36 -9.54
N ARG A 8 40.69 11.49 -8.98
CA ARG A 8 39.48 11.72 -8.17
C ARG A 8 38.14 11.83 -8.91
N ALA A 9 37.44 10.70 -8.86
CA ALA A 9 36.00 10.62 -8.80
C ALA A 9 35.41 11.66 -7.82
N ALA A 10 34.43 12.41 -8.31
CA ALA A 10 33.41 13.11 -7.54
C ALA A 10 32.21 13.17 -8.50
N GLY A 11 31.19 12.31 -8.35
CA GLY A 11 30.30 12.35 -7.21
C GLY A 11 29.17 13.35 -7.50
N LEU A 12 28.40 13.12 -8.57
CA LEU A 12 27.22 13.93 -8.91
C LEU A 12 26.03 13.00 -9.22
N PHE A 13 25.72 12.14 -8.25
CA PHE A 13 24.40 11.52 -8.11
C PHE A 13 24.05 11.53 -6.61
N ALA A 14 24.10 12.71 -6.00
CA ALA A 14 23.64 12.95 -4.64
C ALA A 14 22.49 13.96 -4.71
N GLY A 15 21.27 13.46 -4.91
CA GLY A 15 20.11 14.34 -4.94
C GLY A 15 18.85 13.61 -5.39
N LEU A 16 18.41 12.61 -4.62
CA LEU A 16 17.02 12.10 -4.60
C LEU A 16 16.75 11.08 -3.47
N ALA A 17 17.62 10.98 -2.44
CA ALA A 17 17.48 10.00 -1.35
C ALA A 17 16.92 10.61 -0.05
N LEU A 18 16.15 11.70 -0.13
CA LEU A 18 15.45 12.29 1.02
C LEU A 18 13.95 12.10 0.83
N GLY A 19 13.46 10.88 1.07
CA GLY A 19 12.02 10.58 1.03
C GLY A 19 11.58 9.28 1.69
N LEU A 20 12.49 8.47 2.25
CA LEU A 20 12.15 7.16 2.85
C LEU A 20 12.20 7.16 4.40
N ALA A 21 12.35 8.32 5.02
CA ALA A 21 12.24 8.41 6.47
C ALA A 21 10.77 8.60 6.85
N VAL A 22 10.26 7.70 7.70
CA VAL A 22 8.95 7.73 8.39
C VAL A 22 7.78 7.02 7.69
N LEU A 23 7.91 5.72 7.42
CA LEU A 23 6.77 4.80 7.36
C LEU A 23 7.02 3.55 8.23
N ALA A 24 7.50 3.75 9.47
CA ALA A 24 7.76 2.69 10.45
C ALA A 24 6.50 1.95 10.96
N GLY A 25 5.40 1.99 10.21
CA GLY A 25 4.13 1.37 10.56
C GLY A 25 3.41 0.70 9.38
N CYS A 26 4.08 0.53 8.23
CA CYS A 26 3.56 -0.24 7.11
C CYS A 26 4.42 -1.50 6.94
N SER A 27 3.93 -2.63 7.41
CA SER A 27 4.50 -3.95 7.12
C SER A 27 3.53 -4.71 6.23
N SER A 28 3.98 -5.18 5.09
CA SER A 28 3.15 -5.93 4.14
C SER A 28 3.80 -7.24 3.75
N GLN A 29 2.97 -8.28 3.63
CA GLN A 29 3.36 -9.63 3.23
C GLN A 29 2.45 -10.06 2.08
N GLY A 30 3.02 -10.34 0.90
CA GLY A 30 2.23 -10.61 -0.32
C GLY A 30 1.42 -9.40 -0.82
N ALA A 31 1.72 -8.20 -0.31
CA ALA A 31 1.08 -6.96 -0.68
C ALA A 31 2.08 -5.81 -0.75
N SER A 32 1.78 -4.80 -1.56
CA SER A 32 2.53 -3.53 -1.62
C SER A 32 1.66 -2.39 -1.10
N THR A 33 2.23 -1.51 -0.28
CA THR A 33 1.50 -0.40 0.33
C THR A 33 2.13 0.92 -0.06
N ASP A 34 1.31 1.83 -0.58
CA ASP A 34 1.69 3.20 -0.95
C ASP A 34 0.89 4.19 -0.08
N CYS A 35 1.55 4.79 0.92
CA CYS A 35 0.91 5.65 1.91
C CYS A 35 1.25 7.12 1.71
N GLY A 36 0.22 7.94 1.54
CA GLY A 36 0.27 9.38 1.74
C GLY A 36 -0.02 9.75 3.21
N LEU A 37 -0.27 11.04 3.44
CA LEU A 37 -0.51 11.58 4.79
C LEU A 37 -1.81 11.06 5.43
N ASP A 38 -2.87 10.94 4.63
CA ASP A 38 -4.23 10.65 5.11
C ASP A 38 -4.83 9.37 4.53
N ALA A 39 -4.18 8.79 3.52
CA ALA A 39 -4.65 7.62 2.81
C ALA A 39 -3.49 6.71 2.39
N CYS A 40 -3.77 5.42 2.33
CA CYS A 40 -2.87 4.38 1.89
C CYS A 40 -3.57 3.52 0.83
N THR A 41 -2.87 3.26 -0.26
CA THR A 41 -3.30 2.32 -1.30
C THR A 41 -2.57 1.01 -1.06
N VAL A 42 -3.33 -0.08 -0.92
CA VAL A 42 -2.81 -1.43 -0.69
C VAL A 42 -3.10 -2.25 -1.93
N THR A 43 -2.05 -2.81 -2.51
CA THR A 43 -2.13 -3.72 -3.65
C THR A 43 -1.84 -5.13 -3.15
N PHE A 44 -2.85 -6.00 -3.11
CA PHE A 44 -2.72 -7.41 -2.79
C PHE A 44 -2.49 -8.22 -4.07
N GLU A 45 -1.52 -9.13 -4.04
CA GLU A 45 -1.35 -10.13 -5.10
C GLU A 45 -2.37 -11.25 -4.89
N ARG A 46 -3.02 -11.69 -5.97
CA ARG A 46 -3.99 -12.80 -5.93
C ARG A 46 -3.27 -14.15 -5.94
N GLY A 47 -3.88 -15.15 -5.31
CA GLY A 47 -3.35 -16.52 -5.28
C GLY A 47 -2.27 -16.77 -4.23
N VAL A 48 -2.01 -15.80 -3.36
CA VAL A 48 -1.15 -15.92 -2.17
C VAL A 48 -1.91 -15.46 -0.93
N ASP A 49 -1.49 -15.92 0.24
CA ASP A 49 -1.92 -15.32 1.51
C ASP A 49 -1.33 -13.91 1.61
N ALA A 50 -2.18 -12.89 1.41
CA ALA A 50 -1.77 -11.49 1.37
C ALA A 50 -2.36 -10.70 2.53
N SER A 51 -1.50 -10.06 3.33
CA SER A 51 -1.90 -9.16 4.41
C SER A 51 -0.97 -7.94 4.48
N ALA A 52 -1.51 -6.83 4.96
CA ALA A 52 -0.77 -5.61 5.19
C ALA A 52 -1.26 -4.94 6.46
N THR A 53 -0.34 -4.52 7.31
CA THR A 53 -0.62 -3.66 8.46
C THR A 53 -0.41 -2.23 8.03
N ILE A 54 -1.46 -1.41 8.09
CA ILE A 54 -1.46 -0.01 7.67
C ILE A 54 -1.98 0.83 8.82
N LEU A 55 -1.21 1.85 9.23
CA LEU A 55 -1.61 2.78 10.29
C LEU A 55 -1.97 2.06 11.62
N GLY A 56 -1.39 0.88 11.87
CA GLY A 56 -1.65 0.06 13.05
C GLY A 56 -2.87 -0.87 12.95
N VAL A 57 -3.56 -0.88 11.81
CA VAL A 57 -4.67 -1.80 11.51
C VAL A 57 -4.24 -2.85 10.50
N GLU A 58 -4.56 -4.11 10.76
CA GLU A 58 -4.35 -5.18 9.80
C GLU A 58 -5.46 -5.21 8.75
N ALA A 59 -5.06 -5.28 7.49
CA ALA A 59 -5.90 -5.49 6.33
C ALA A 59 -5.47 -6.79 5.64
N LYS A 60 -6.40 -7.72 5.47
CA LYS A 60 -6.16 -9.03 4.86
C LYS A 60 -7.09 -9.27 3.69
N LEU A 61 -6.55 -9.81 2.60
CA LEU A 61 -7.39 -10.28 1.50
C LEU A 61 -7.95 -11.66 1.87
N VAL A 62 -9.28 -11.77 1.96
CA VAL A 62 -9.98 -13.04 2.24
C VAL A 62 -10.37 -13.72 0.94
N GLY A 63 -10.84 -12.94 -0.04
CA GLY A 63 -11.26 -13.46 -1.33
C GLY A 63 -11.50 -12.36 -2.35
N ALA A 64 -11.43 -12.71 -3.62
CA ALA A 64 -11.81 -11.84 -4.72
C ALA A 64 -12.52 -12.69 -5.78
N GLU A 65 -13.73 -12.29 -6.16
CA GLU A 65 -14.61 -12.98 -7.09
C GLU A 65 -15.24 -11.97 -8.06
N GLY A 66 -14.86 -12.04 -9.35
CA GLY A 66 -15.25 -11.04 -10.33
C GLY A 66 -14.85 -9.63 -9.89
N ASP A 67 -15.85 -8.75 -9.76
CA ASP A 67 -15.68 -7.34 -9.35
C ASP A 67 -15.88 -7.11 -7.84
N GLN A 68 -16.13 -8.18 -7.08
CA GLN A 68 -16.29 -8.16 -5.63
C GLN A 68 -15.04 -8.67 -4.93
N VAL A 69 -14.70 -8.02 -3.82
CA VAL A 69 -13.55 -8.38 -2.99
C VAL A 69 -13.99 -8.41 -1.54
N THR A 70 -13.69 -9.51 -0.86
CA THR A 70 -13.82 -9.63 0.58
C THR A 70 -12.46 -9.40 1.23
N VAL A 71 -12.38 -8.37 2.07
CA VAL A 71 -11.21 -8.06 2.88
C VAL A 71 -11.60 -8.06 4.35
N GLU A 72 -10.65 -8.38 5.20
CA GLU A 72 -10.77 -8.20 6.64
C GLU A 72 -9.94 -7.00 7.05
N VAL A 73 -10.56 -6.00 7.68
CA VAL A 73 -9.90 -4.78 8.13
C VAL A 73 -10.24 -4.57 9.60
N ALA A 74 -9.22 -4.42 10.44
CA ALA A 74 -9.39 -4.31 11.91
C ALA A 74 -10.14 -5.51 12.54
N GLY A 75 -10.09 -6.69 11.92
CA GLY A 75 -10.82 -7.88 12.35
C GLY A 75 -12.29 -7.92 11.90
N GLU A 76 -12.74 -6.96 11.09
CA GLU A 76 -14.08 -6.91 10.51
C GLU A 76 -14.02 -7.31 9.03
N GLN A 77 -14.85 -8.27 8.60
CA GLN A 77 -14.96 -8.64 7.19
C GLN A 77 -15.89 -7.69 6.44
N LEU A 78 -15.35 -7.09 5.39
CA LEU A 78 -16.02 -6.17 4.49
C LEU A 78 -16.03 -6.74 3.09
N THR A 79 -17.17 -6.66 2.41
CA THR A 79 -17.27 -6.89 0.97
C THR A 79 -17.30 -5.55 0.26
N LEU A 80 -16.34 -5.36 -0.63
CA LEU A 80 -16.19 -4.16 -1.44
C LEU A 80 -16.50 -4.50 -2.90
N THR A 81 -17.07 -3.54 -3.61
CA THR A 81 -17.38 -3.67 -5.04
C THR A 81 -16.85 -2.45 -5.77
N THR A 82 -16.24 -2.68 -6.94
CA THR A 82 -15.62 -1.60 -7.72
C THR A 82 -16.65 -0.52 -8.06
N GLY A 83 -16.30 0.75 -7.82
CA GLY A 83 -17.16 1.90 -8.12
C GLY A 83 -18.31 2.13 -7.12
N GLN A 84 -18.38 1.37 -6.02
CA GLN A 84 -19.30 1.65 -4.91
C GLN A 84 -18.69 2.62 -3.89
N GLN A 85 -19.53 3.10 -2.97
CA GLN A 85 -19.11 3.96 -1.88
C GLN A 85 -18.14 3.23 -0.93
N ALA A 86 -17.38 4.01 -0.16
CA ALA A 86 -16.49 3.49 0.86
C ALA A 86 -17.27 2.69 1.90
N ALA A 87 -16.73 1.53 2.28
CA ALA A 87 -17.14 0.83 3.48
C ALA A 87 -16.32 1.34 4.67
N GLU A 88 -16.92 1.37 5.86
CA GLU A 88 -16.26 1.85 7.07
C GLU A 88 -15.88 0.66 7.95
N ALA A 89 -14.63 0.60 8.43
CA ALA A 89 -14.17 -0.35 9.44
C ALA A 89 -13.14 0.30 10.36
N GLY A 90 -13.30 0.13 11.67
CA GLY A 90 -12.32 0.64 12.66
C GLY A 90 -11.97 2.14 12.56
N GLY A 91 -12.88 2.99 12.06
CA GLY A 91 -12.63 4.44 11.84
C GLY A 91 -11.90 4.78 10.53
N PHE A 92 -11.78 3.81 9.63
CA PHE A 92 -11.20 3.98 8.30
C PHE A 92 -12.26 3.79 7.22
N ALA A 93 -12.17 4.63 6.19
CA ALA A 93 -12.92 4.48 4.96
C ALA A 93 -12.13 3.61 4.00
N VAL A 94 -12.72 2.50 3.56
CA VAL A 94 -12.11 1.48 2.70
C VAL A 94 -12.87 1.44 1.38
N THR A 95 -12.15 1.64 0.27
CA THR A 95 -12.71 1.61 -1.09
C THR A 95 -11.96 0.61 -1.94
N LEU A 96 -12.68 -0.03 -2.85
CA LEU A 96 -12.09 -0.85 -3.90
C LEU A 96 -11.78 0.03 -5.11
N ASP A 97 -10.50 0.19 -5.40
CA ASP A 97 -10.01 1.03 -6.50
C ASP A 97 -10.03 0.24 -7.82
N SER A 98 -9.45 -0.96 -7.82
CA SER A 98 -9.43 -1.84 -9.00
C SER A 98 -9.24 -3.31 -8.64
N VAL A 99 -9.79 -4.18 -9.49
CA VAL A 99 -9.59 -5.64 -9.44
C VAL A 99 -9.11 -6.11 -10.80
N THR A 100 -8.06 -6.92 -10.82
CA THR A 100 -7.57 -7.61 -12.01
C THR A 100 -7.43 -9.10 -11.72
N ASP A 101 -7.05 -9.88 -12.74
CA ASP A 101 -6.79 -11.32 -12.59
C ASP A 101 -5.61 -11.60 -11.65
N GLN A 102 -4.71 -10.64 -11.48
CA GLN A 102 -3.48 -10.81 -10.71
C GLN A 102 -3.46 -10.00 -9.42
N GLN A 103 -4.15 -8.87 -9.36
CA GLN A 103 -4.01 -7.92 -8.26
C GLN A 103 -5.35 -7.32 -7.84
N VAL A 104 -5.44 -6.99 -6.56
CA VAL A 104 -6.55 -6.24 -5.98
C VAL A 104 -6.00 -4.98 -5.33
N LYS A 105 -6.50 -3.82 -5.73
CA LYS A 105 -6.10 -2.53 -5.17
C LYS A 105 -7.24 -1.97 -4.34
N ILE A 106 -6.99 -1.83 -3.04
CA ILE A 106 -7.89 -1.11 -2.14
C ILE A 106 -7.24 0.20 -1.71
N ARG A 107 -8.06 1.20 -1.43
CA ARG A 107 -7.64 2.43 -0.79
C ARG A 107 -8.25 2.50 0.61
N VAL A 108 -7.40 2.71 1.59
CA VAL A 108 -7.75 2.88 3.00
C VAL A 108 -7.41 4.31 3.39
N SER A 109 -8.38 5.10 3.79
CA SER A 109 -8.16 6.46 4.27
C SER A 109 -8.67 6.63 5.69
N ARG A 110 -8.00 7.46 6.49
CA ARG A 110 -8.59 7.90 7.76
C ARG A 110 -9.91 8.58 7.46
N ASN A 111 -10.99 8.20 8.16
CA ASN A 111 -12.21 8.96 8.13
C ASN A 111 -12.14 10.01 9.24
N PRO A 112 -11.89 11.31 8.93
CA PRO A 112 -11.75 12.36 9.94
C PRO A 112 -13.07 12.69 10.67
N GLY A 113 -14.17 11.97 10.39
CA GLY A 113 -15.49 12.17 10.99
C GLY A 113 -15.84 11.24 12.16
N SER A 114 -14.86 10.59 12.80
CA SER A 114 -15.07 9.74 14.00
C SER A 114 -14.68 10.42 15.31
#